data_AF-A0A9P7QTL5-F1
#
_entry.id   AF-A0A9P7QTL5-F1
#
_cell.length_a   1.000
_cell.length_b   1.000
_cell.length_c   1.000
_cell.angle_alpha   90.00
_cell.angle_beta   90.00
_cell.angle_gamma   90.00
#
_symmetry.space_group_name_H-M   'P 1'
#
loop_
_entity.id
_entity.type
_entity.pdbx_description
1 polymer ?
#
loop_
_entity_poly.entity_id
_entity_poly.type
_entity_poly.pdbx_seq_one_letter_code
_entity_poly.pdbx_strand_id
1 'polypeptide(L)'
;MSSFPGTGSAARPLIVPRRPRSFTQVSQRLSMSESVVQESPIEEQLLFDSSSGSEPETDIASEETPSTLEAKQRSGLRELHMKYKARMNETKVTHFRRRKESRRAYDNKRTIVIDNYNKAGCWAVFRFSPRRELDAIDRDQENADNYFARSESIERRAVERRFEDREELYINRYRRMWKKMYPSLPFWYDRPNPDALDIPVMTYYQPID
;
A
#
# COMPACT_ATOMS: atom_id res chain seq x y z
N MET A 1 -66.57 -16.99 -8.60
CA MET A 1 -66.16 -18.38 -8.35
C MET A 1 -65.82 -19.03 -9.67
N SER A 2 -64.54 -19.28 -9.94
CA SER A 2 -64.04 -20.22 -10.96
C SER A 2 -62.53 -20.28 -10.79
N SER A 3 -62.03 -21.51 -10.71
CA SER A 3 -60.77 -21.90 -10.07
C SER A 3 -59.67 -22.08 -11.11
N PHE A 4 -58.52 -21.43 -10.94
CA PHE A 4 -57.28 -21.81 -11.62
C PHE A 4 -56.43 -22.66 -10.67
N PRO A 5 -56.05 -23.90 -11.05
CA PRO A 5 -55.15 -24.70 -10.26
C PRO A 5 -53.71 -24.26 -10.53
N GLY A 6 -52.92 -24.21 -9.45
CA GLY A 6 -51.51 -23.88 -9.50
C GLY A 6 -50.69 -24.92 -10.25
N THR A 7 -49.71 -24.42 -11.00
CA THR A 7 -48.54 -25.18 -11.43
C THR A 7 -47.33 -24.57 -10.77
N GLY A 8 -46.95 -25.14 -9.62
CA GLY A 8 -45.64 -24.97 -9.04
C GLY A 8 -44.60 -25.56 -9.99
N SER A 9 -43.82 -24.70 -10.64
CA SER A 9 -42.59 -25.13 -11.30
C SER A 9 -41.43 -24.76 -10.39
N ALA A 10 -40.90 -25.80 -9.74
CA ALA A 10 -39.79 -25.75 -8.81
C ALA A 10 -38.62 -24.93 -9.35
N ALA A 11 -38.18 -23.96 -8.54
CA ALA A 11 -36.89 -23.33 -8.65
C ALA A 11 -35.80 -24.42 -8.60
N ARG A 12 -35.11 -24.64 -9.72
CA ARG A 12 -33.84 -25.39 -9.70
C ARG A 12 -32.79 -24.50 -9.03
N PRO A 13 -32.17 -24.90 -7.92
CA PRO A 13 -30.97 -24.21 -7.47
C PRO A 13 -29.88 -24.46 -8.51
N LEU A 14 -29.32 -23.38 -9.07
CA LEU A 14 -28.05 -23.46 -9.79
C LEU A 14 -26.97 -23.89 -8.79
N ILE A 15 -26.71 -25.20 -8.75
CA ILE A 15 -25.54 -25.76 -8.08
C ILE A 15 -24.32 -25.30 -8.88
N VAL A 16 -23.63 -24.29 -8.36
CA VAL A 16 -22.33 -23.87 -8.88
C VAL A 16 -21.33 -25.00 -8.58
N PRO A 17 -20.67 -25.60 -9.58
CA PRO A 17 -19.62 -26.57 -9.32
C PRO A 17 -18.44 -25.86 -8.64
N ARG A 18 -18.18 -26.21 -7.38
CA ARG A 18 -16.93 -25.85 -6.69
C ARG A 18 -15.77 -26.49 -7.46
N ARG A 19 -14.95 -25.69 -8.14
CA ARG A 19 -13.70 -26.19 -8.72
C ARG A 19 -12.78 -26.69 -7.59
N PRO A 20 -12.18 -27.88 -7.72
CA PRO A 20 -11.16 -28.34 -6.78
C PRO A 20 -9.88 -27.52 -6.95
N ARG A 21 -9.26 -27.15 -5.83
CA ARG A 21 -7.87 -26.67 -5.79
C ARG A 21 -6.96 -27.82 -6.19
N SER A 22 -6.46 -27.84 -7.43
CA SER A 22 -5.34 -28.69 -7.83
C SER A 22 -4.10 -27.84 -8.02
N PHE A 23 -3.14 -28.09 -7.13
CA PHE A 23 -1.76 -27.64 -7.17
C PHE A 23 -1.06 -28.30 -8.36
N THR A 24 -0.74 -27.55 -9.41
CA THR A 24 0.15 -28.02 -10.47
C THR A 24 1.47 -27.26 -10.38
N GLN A 25 2.45 -27.97 -9.83
CA GLN A 25 3.87 -27.68 -9.91
C GLN A 25 4.31 -27.86 -11.37
N VAL A 26 4.63 -26.77 -12.06
CA VAL A 26 5.31 -26.82 -13.36
C VAL A 26 6.76 -26.42 -13.13
N SER A 27 7.61 -27.45 -13.03
CA SER A 27 9.05 -27.32 -13.17
C SER A 27 9.38 -27.22 -14.66
N GLN A 28 9.98 -26.11 -15.08
CA GLN A 28 10.83 -26.06 -16.27
C GLN A 28 11.96 -25.06 -16.03
N ARG A 29 13.17 -25.61 -15.90
CA ARG A 29 14.45 -24.92 -15.88
C ARG A 29 14.83 -24.47 -17.29
N LEU A 30 15.06 -23.17 -17.48
CA LEU A 30 16.00 -22.54 -18.43
C LEU A 30 16.38 -21.19 -17.77
N SER A 31 17.43 -21.10 -16.95
CA SER A 31 18.82 -20.78 -17.33
C SER A 31 18.94 -19.60 -18.30
N MET A 32 19.20 -18.39 -17.75
CA MET A 32 20.37 -17.53 -18.04
C MET A 32 20.22 -16.16 -17.32
N SER A 33 21.13 -15.91 -16.38
CA SER A 33 21.75 -14.61 -16.00
C SER A 33 20.96 -13.48 -15.32
N GLU A 34 21.15 -13.42 -13.99
CA GLU A 34 21.55 -12.26 -13.17
C GLU A 34 20.79 -10.92 -13.26
N SER A 35 19.89 -10.69 -12.31
CA SER A 35 20.09 -9.76 -11.17
C SER A 35 18.75 -9.46 -10.53
N VAL A 36 18.37 -10.27 -9.54
CA VAL A 36 17.23 -9.98 -8.68
C VAL A 36 17.69 -10.19 -7.25
N VAL A 37 17.88 -9.06 -6.57
CA VAL A 37 18.04 -8.94 -5.14
C VAL A 37 16.83 -9.65 -4.50
N GLN A 38 17.08 -10.82 -3.90
CA GLN A 38 16.14 -11.47 -3.01
C GLN A 38 16.01 -10.61 -1.75
N GLU A 39 14.90 -9.88 -1.62
CA GLU A 39 14.42 -9.44 -0.31
C GLU A 39 13.94 -10.68 0.44
N SER A 40 14.75 -11.13 1.39
CA SER A 40 14.32 -12.06 2.43
C SER A 40 13.27 -11.39 3.32
N PRO A 41 12.30 -12.15 3.89
CA PRO A 41 11.51 -11.62 4.98
C PRO A 41 12.45 -11.47 6.19
N ILE A 42 12.81 -10.24 6.50
CA ILE A 42 13.51 -9.92 7.75
C ILE A 42 12.51 -10.20 8.88
N GLU A 43 12.58 -11.40 9.45
CA GLU A 43 12.22 -11.58 10.85
C GLU A 43 13.20 -10.73 11.65
N GLU A 44 12.79 -9.51 12.04
CA GLU A 44 13.44 -8.75 13.10
C GLU A 44 13.18 -9.49 14.42
N GLN A 45 13.92 -10.58 14.62
CA GLN A 45 14.20 -11.09 15.96
C GLN A 45 15.08 -10.03 16.62
N LEU A 46 14.59 -9.41 17.68
CA LEU A 46 15.35 -8.54 18.57
C LEU A 46 16.41 -9.38 19.29
N LEU A 47 17.52 -9.66 18.61
CA LEU A 47 18.73 -10.21 19.19
C LEU A 47 19.53 -9.04 19.76
N PHE A 48 19.58 -8.98 21.09
CA PHE A 48 20.57 -8.18 21.80
C PHE A 48 21.92 -8.89 21.70
N ASP A 49 22.79 -8.39 20.83
CA ASP A 49 24.19 -8.81 20.83
C ASP A 49 24.87 -8.32 22.11
N SER A 50 25.30 -9.29 22.92
CA SER A 50 26.18 -9.09 24.06
C SER A 50 27.59 -8.82 23.56
N SER A 51 28.03 -7.57 23.60
CA SER A 51 29.45 -7.22 23.43
C SER A 51 30.05 -6.85 24.78
N SER A 52 30.80 -7.81 25.32
CA SER A 52 31.64 -7.67 26.51
C SER A 52 32.81 -6.72 26.25
N GLY A 53 32.83 -5.59 26.96
CA GLY A 53 33.95 -4.65 27.04
C GLY A 53 33.82 -3.85 28.33
N SER A 54 34.72 -4.11 29.26
CA SER A 54 34.75 -3.59 30.63
C SER A 54 34.91 -2.06 30.69
N GLU A 55 33.87 -1.36 31.13
CA GLU A 55 33.91 -0.01 31.71
C GLU A 55 32.89 0.03 32.85
N PRO A 56 33.10 0.87 33.90
CA PRO A 56 32.40 0.70 35.17
C PRO A 56 30.88 0.77 34.99
N GLU A 57 30.20 -0.25 35.53
CA GLU A 57 28.76 -0.34 35.69
C GLU A 57 28.25 0.92 36.41
N THR A 58 28.02 1.97 35.64
CA THR A 58 26.98 2.92 35.99
C THR A 58 25.67 2.21 35.71
N ASP A 59 24.91 2.08 36.78
CA ASP A 59 23.61 1.48 36.89
C ASP A 59 22.59 2.25 36.02
N ILE A 60 22.73 2.23 34.68
CA ILE A 60 21.82 2.88 33.71
C ILE A 60 20.48 2.11 33.61
N ALA A 61 20.23 1.18 34.53
CA ALA A 61 18.92 0.57 34.76
C ALA A 61 17.95 1.51 35.54
N SER A 62 18.44 2.62 36.10
CA SER A 62 17.66 3.68 36.74
C SER A 62 17.94 4.99 35.99
N GLU A 63 17.07 5.51 35.12
CA GLU A 63 15.94 6.36 35.50
C GLU A 63 14.99 6.46 34.29
N GLU A 64 14.23 5.40 34.02
CA GLU A 64 12.99 5.62 33.27
C GLU A 64 12.12 6.51 34.17
N THR A 65 12.00 7.77 33.77
CA THR A 65 11.11 8.78 34.35
C THR A 65 9.98 9.02 33.35
N PRO A 66 8.84 9.57 33.80
CA PRO A 66 7.75 9.89 32.89
C PRO A 66 8.21 10.74 31.70
N SER A 67 9.12 11.70 31.94
CA SER A 67 9.68 12.58 30.91
C SER A 67 10.59 11.85 29.92
N THR A 68 11.47 10.95 30.37
CA THR A 68 12.33 10.18 29.45
C THR A 68 11.50 9.21 28.61
N LEU A 69 10.45 8.63 29.18
CA LEU A 69 9.55 7.71 28.48
C LEU A 69 8.66 8.44 27.45
N GLU A 70 8.20 9.64 27.77
CA GLU A 70 7.53 10.55 26.83
C GLU A 70 8.47 10.95 25.68
N ALA A 71 9.70 11.35 25.97
CA ALA A 71 10.67 11.75 24.96
C ALA A 71 10.99 10.59 24.00
N LYS A 72 11.19 9.37 24.52
CA LYS A 72 11.38 8.14 23.74
C LYS A 72 10.16 7.87 22.85
N GLN A 73 8.95 7.99 23.38
CA GLN A 73 7.74 7.76 22.59
C GLN A 73 7.58 8.80 21.47
N ARG A 74 7.83 10.09 21.75
CA ARG A 74 7.75 11.17 20.76
C ARG A 74 8.76 10.98 19.64
N SER A 75 10.01 10.60 19.96
CA SER A 75 11.03 10.35 18.93
C SER A 75 10.64 9.17 18.03
N GLY A 76 10.15 8.08 18.62
CA GLY A 76 9.71 6.92 17.84
C GLY A 76 8.49 7.18 16.97
N LEU A 77 7.50 7.96 17.45
CA LEU A 77 6.38 8.41 16.63
C LEU A 77 6.83 9.28 15.45
N ARG A 78 7.79 10.19 15.67
CA ARG A 78 8.39 10.98 14.57
C ARG A 78 9.08 10.09 13.55
N GLU A 79 9.84 9.09 14.00
CA GLU A 79 10.51 8.15 13.10
C GLU A 79 9.52 7.32 12.28
N LEU A 80 8.46 6.82 12.92
CA LEU A 80 7.36 6.12 12.24
C LEU A 80 6.73 7.01 11.17
N HIS A 81 6.48 8.28 11.48
CA HIS A 81 5.93 9.24 10.51
C HIS A 81 6.86 9.51 9.34
N MET A 82 8.16 9.63 9.60
CA MET A 82 9.16 9.79 8.54
C MET A 82 9.20 8.56 7.62
N LYS A 83 9.12 7.35 8.19
CA LYS A 83 9.00 6.10 7.42
C LYS A 83 7.72 6.07 6.56
N TYR A 84 6.60 6.52 7.12
CA TYR A 84 5.34 6.65 6.38
C TYR A 84 5.46 7.63 5.21
N LYS A 85 5.98 8.85 5.45
CA LYS A 85 6.20 9.84 4.39
C LYS A 85 7.11 9.32 3.29
N ALA A 86 8.18 8.62 3.65
CA ALA A 86 9.08 8.00 2.69
C ALA A 86 8.35 6.99 1.79
N ARG A 87 7.59 6.06 2.38
CA ARG A 87 6.80 5.07 1.63
C ARG A 87 5.72 5.71 0.75
N MET A 88 5.01 6.70 1.28
CA MET A 88 4.00 7.43 0.52
C MET A 88 4.61 8.15 -0.70
N ASN A 89 5.79 8.74 -0.54
CA ASN A 89 6.50 9.38 -1.65
C ASN A 89 7.03 8.36 -2.67
N GLU A 90 7.54 7.22 -2.21
CA GLU A 90 7.96 6.11 -3.09
C GLU A 90 6.80 5.63 -3.98
N THR A 91 5.61 5.42 -3.40
CA THR A 91 4.39 5.09 -4.15
C THR A 91 4.08 6.16 -5.20
N LYS A 92 4.08 7.44 -4.82
CA LYS A 92 3.83 8.56 -5.75
C LYS A 92 4.80 8.58 -6.93
N VAL A 93 6.09 8.46 -6.65
CA VAL A 93 7.15 8.50 -7.67
C VAL A 93 7.02 7.31 -8.62
N THR A 94 6.76 6.12 -8.08
CA THR A 94 6.62 4.89 -8.87
C THR A 94 5.45 4.99 -9.84
N HIS A 95 4.27 5.42 -9.37
CA HIS A 95 3.09 5.58 -10.23
C HIS A 95 3.25 6.73 -11.22
N PHE A 96 3.89 7.83 -10.83
CA PHE A 96 4.22 8.91 -11.77
C PHE A 96 5.10 8.43 -12.92
N ARG A 97 6.14 7.64 -12.61
CA ARG A 97 7.04 7.07 -13.62
C ARG A 97 6.30 6.12 -14.56
N ARG A 98 5.48 5.21 -14.03
CA ARG A 98 4.65 4.28 -14.82
C ARG A 98 3.68 5.02 -15.75
N ARG A 99 3.00 6.05 -15.27
CA ARG A 99 2.11 6.90 -16.10
C ARG A 99 2.89 7.60 -17.22
N LYS A 100 4.08 8.12 -16.92
CA LYS A 100 4.94 8.77 -17.91
C LYS A 100 5.42 7.79 -18.99
N GLU A 101 5.81 6.58 -18.60
CA GLU A 101 6.23 5.52 -19.53
C GLU A 101 5.04 5.04 -20.39
N SER A 102 3.86 4.85 -19.79
CA SER A 102 2.62 4.52 -20.50
C SER A 102 2.27 5.57 -21.55
N ARG A 103 2.29 6.87 -21.20
CA ARG A 103 2.00 7.97 -22.13
C ARG A 103 2.93 7.94 -23.34
N ARG A 104 4.24 7.82 -23.10
CA ARG A 104 5.24 7.70 -24.17
C ARG A 104 4.96 6.49 -25.08
N ALA A 105 4.54 5.36 -24.52
CA ALA A 105 4.21 4.18 -25.32
C ALA A 105 2.98 4.43 -26.22
N TYR A 106 1.94 5.09 -25.72
CA TYR A 106 0.77 5.46 -26.52
C TYR A 106 1.08 6.54 -27.57
N ASP A 107 1.90 7.53 -27.23
CA ASP A 107 2.36 8.54 -28.19
C ASP A 107 3.15 7.87 -29.33
N ASN A 108 4.04 6.93 -29.01
CA ASN A 108 4.76 6.15 -30.03
C ASN A 108 3.80 5.33 -30.91
N LYS A 109 2.76 4.70 -30.32
CA LYS A 109 1.74 3.98 -31.09
C LYS A 109 0.99 4.91 -32.05
N ARG A 110 0.59 6.10 -31.60
CA ARG A 110 -0.07 7.11 -32.47
C ARG A 110 0.85 7.49 -33.63
N THR A 111 2.13 7.79 -33.34
CA THR A 111 3.11 8.15 -34.37
C THR A 111 3.27 7.03 -35.40
N ILE A 112 3.34 5.75 -34.98
CA ILE A 112 3.43 4.61 -35.89
C ILE A 112 2.19 4.50 -36.79
N VAL A 113 0.98 4.66 -36.24
CA VAL A 113 -0.26 4.62 -37.04
C VAL A 113 -0.28 5.73 -38.08
N ILE A 114 0.08 6.95 -37.69
CA ILE A 114 0.16 8.10 -38.60
C ILE A 114 1.22 7.85 -39.69
N ASP A 115 2.41 7.37 -39.32
CA ASP A 115 3.48 7.05 -40.25
C ASP A 115 3.08 5.96 -41.26
N ASN A 116 2.41 4.90 -40.78
CA ASN A 116 1.94 3.81 -41.64
C ASN A 116 0.91 4.30 -42.64
N TYR A 117 -0.01 5.18 -42.22
CA TYR A 117 -0.97 5.80 -43.12
C TYR A 117 -0.27 6.69 -44.16
N ASN A 118 0.68 7.52 -43.75
CA ASN A 118 1.42 8.41 -44.65
C ASN A 118 2.30 7.65 -45.67
N LYS A 119 2.78 6.45 -45.31
CA LYS A 119 3.60 5.58 -46.17
C LYS A 119 2.76 4.57 -46.98
N ALA A 120 1.45 4.54 -46.82
CA ALA A 120 0.58 3.59 -47.50
C ALA A 120 0.54 3.86 -49.01
N GLY A 121 0.64 2.81 -49.82
CA GLY A 121 0.46 2.92 -51.27
C GLY A 121 -0.94 3.42 -51.64
N CYS A 122 -1.08 4.09 -52.79
CA CYS A 122 -2.32 4.76 -53.22
C CYS A 122 -3.57 3.86 -53.22
N TRP A 123 -3.39 2.54 -53.36
CA TRP A 123 -4.47 1.53 -53.34
C TRP A 123 -4.96 1.16 -51.93
N ALA A 124 -4.18 1.46 -50.88
CA ALA A 124 -4.50 1.14 -49.48
C ALA A 124 -5.20 2.30 -48.74
N VAL A 125 -5.11 3.53 -49.25
CA VAL A 125 -5.71 4.74 -48.64
C VAL A 125 -7.23 4.63 -48.49
N PHE A 126 -7.90 3.93 -49.41
CA PHE A 126 -9.35 3.72 -49.36
C PHE A 126 -9.79 2.60 -48.38
N ARG A 127 -8.86 1.75 -47.93
CA ARG A 127 -9.15 0.64 -47.00
C ARG A 127 -8.85 0.96 -45.55
N PHE A 128 -7.96 1.91 -45.27
CA PHE A 128 -7.48 2.24 -43.93
C PHE A 128 -7.76 3.70 -43.59
N SER A 129 -8.84 3.95 -42.85
CA SER A 129 -9.01 5.24 -42.15
C SER A 129 -8.25 5.16 -40.82
N PRO A 130 -7.20 5.98 -40.60
CA PRO A 130 -6.40 5.92 -39.37
C PRO A 130 -7.22 6.32 -38.15
N ARG A 131 -8.36 7.01 -38.35
CA ARG A 131 -9.22 7.50 -37.29
C ARG A 131 -9.70 6.41 -36.34
N ARG A 132 -10.11 5.24 -36.85
CA ARG A 132 -10.59 4.14 -35.99
C ARG A 132 -9.47 3.56 -35.11
N GLU A 133 -8.25 3.50 -35.62
CA GLU A 133 -7.09 3.02 -34.87
C GLU A 133 -6.64 4.05 -33.83
N LEU A 134 -6.64 5.34 -34.19
CA LEU A 134 -6.37 6.42 -33.24
C LEU A 134 -7.43 6.47 -32.13
N ASP A 135 -8.72 6.37 -32.47
CA ASP A 135 -9.82 6.31 -31.49
C ASP A 135 -9.71 5.07 -30.56
N ALA A 136 -9.13 3.97 -31.04
CA ALA A 136 -8.86 2.80 -30.22
C ALA A 136 -7.69 3.05 -29.27
N ILE A 137 -6.60 3.65 -29.77
CA ILE A 137 -5.44 4.06 -28.96
C ILE A 137 -5.84 5.03 -27.86
N ASP A 138 -6.69 6.02 -28.17
CA ASP A 138 -7.16 7.02 -27.21
C ASP A 138 -7.98 6.38 -26.08
N ARG A 139 -8.89 5.45 -26.42
CA ARG A 139 -9.64 4.67 -25.43
C ARG A 139 -8.75 3.80 -24.56
N ASP A 140 -7.76 3.13 -25.16
CA ASP A 140 -6.81 2.30 -24.42
C ASP A 140 -5.94 3.15 -23.48
N GLN A 141 -5.54 4.35 -23.91
CA GLN A 141 -4.81 5.29 -23.07
C GLN A 141 -5.66 5.77 -21.89
N GLU A 142 -6.92 6.13 -22.12
CA GLU A 142 -7.85 6.52 -21.05
C GLU A 142 -8.05 5.39 -20.04
N ASN A 143 -8.27 4.17 -20.51
CA ASN A 143 -8.38 2.98 -19.66
C ASN A 143 -7.11 2.74 -18.84
N ALA A 144 -5.93 2.92 -19.44
CA ALA A 144 -4.66 2.80 -18.75
C ALA A 144 -4.48 3.89 -17.68
N ASP A 145 -4.80 5.15 -17.98
CA ASP A 145 -4.71 6.26 -17.02
C ASP A 145 -5.65 6.02 -15.81
N ASN A 146 -6.86 5.53 -16.06
CA ASN A 146 -7.81 5.13 -15.01
C ASN A 146 -7.27 3.96 -14.15
N TYR A 147 -6.66 2.96 -14.79
CA TYR A 147 -6.02 1.86 -14.08
C TYR A 147 -4.88 2.33 -13.17
N PHE A 148 -4.01 3.21 -13.66
CA PHE A 148 -2.91 3.75 -12.86
C PHE A 148 -3.40 4.61 -11.70
N ALA A 149 -4.42 5.45 -11.91
CA ALA A 149 -5.03 6.23 -10.84
C ALA A 149 -5.63 5.33 -9.74
N ARG A 150 -6.34 4.26 -10.13
CA ARG A 150 -6.95 3.33 -9.18
C ARG A 150 -5.91 2.51 -8.43
N SER A 151 -4.90 2.00 -9.11
CA SER A 151 -3.81 1.24 -8.47
C SER A 151 -3.01 2.10 -7.49
N GLU A 152 -2.71 3.36 -7.85
CA GLU A 152 -2.09 4.32 -6.94
C GLU A 152 -2.95 4.55 -5.69
N SER A 153 -4.26 4.74 -5.85
CA SER A 153 -5.18 4.93 -4.73
C SER A 153 -5.20 3.73 -3.77
N ILE A 154 -5.21 2.50 -4.32
CA ILE A 154 -5.21 1.27 -3.52
C ILE A 154 -3.90 1.14 -2.72
N GLU A 155 -2.76 1.37 -3.36
CA GLU A 155 -1.45 1.28 -2.71
C GLU A 155 -1.28 2.36 -1.62
N ARG A 156 -1.65 3.61 -1.90
CA ARG A 156 -1.62 4.69 -0.90
C ARG A 156 -2.46 4.34 0.33
N ARG A 157 -3.69 3.86 0.11
CA ARG A 157 -4.59 3.47 1.20
C ARG A 157 -4.06 2.27 2.00
N ALA A 158 -3.33 1.36 1.35
CA ALA A 158 -2.67 0.26 2.05
C ALA A 158 -1.51 0.74 2.92
N VAL A 159 -0.75 1.75 2.47
CA VAL A 159 0.31 2.39 3.25
C VAL A 159 -0.27 3.15 4.46
N GLU A 160 -1.35 3.91 4.25
CA GLU A 160 -2.06 4.63 5.32
C GLU A 160 -2.53 3.69 6.43
N ARG A 161 -3.31 2.65 6.09
CA ARG A 161 -3.82 1.68 7.08
C ARG A 161 -2.69 0.98 7.85
N ARG A 162 -1.63 0.56 7.15
CA ARG A 162 -0.48 -0.07 7.81
C ARG A 162 0.23 0.88 8.77
N PHE A 163 0.23 2.17 8.47
CA PHE A 163 0.79 3.17 9.37
C PHE A 163 -0.12 3.38 10.59
N GLU A 164 -1.43 3.54 10.38
CA GLU A 164 -2.43 3.64 11.44
C GLU A 164 -2.33 2.47 12.42
N ASP A 165 -2.29 1.22 11.91
CA ASP A 165 -2.15 0.01 12.73
C ASP A 165 -0.85 0.04 13.57
N ARG A 166 0.27 0.48 12.96
CA ARG A 166 1.57 0.54 13.62
C ARG A 166 1.63 1.64 14.67
N GLU A 167 1.07 2.81 14.37
CA GLU A 167 0.98 3.93 15.29
C GLU A 167 0.13 3.55 16.51
N GLU A 168 -1.04 2.94 16.28
CA GLU A 168 -1.91 2.47 17.35
C GLU A 168 -1.22 1.43 18.25
N LEU A 169 -0.57 0.42 17.65
CA LEU A 169 0.18 -0.58 18.40
C LEU A 169 1.32 0.05 19.22
N TYR A 170 2.02 1.03 18.65
CA TYR A 170 3.09 1.75 19.32
C TYR A 170 2.57 2.53 20.52
N ILE A 171 1.50 3.30 20.35
CA ILE A 171 0.85 4.06 21.42
C ILE A 171 0.34 3.12 22.51
N ASN A 172 -0.33 2.02 22.15
CA ASN A 172 -0.86 1.05 23.10
C ASN A 172 0.22 0.34 23.91
N ARG A 173 1.38 0.03 23.29
CA ARG A 173 2.54 -0.52 24.01
C ARG A 173 3.05 0.45 25.06
N TYR A 174 3.22 1.72 24.71
CA TYR A 174 3.67 2.76 25.64
C TYR A 174 2.63 3.05 26.72
N ARG A 175 1.33 3.02 26.40
CA ARG A 175 0.24 3.17 27.38
C ARG A 175 0.29 2.07 28.44
N ARG A 176 0.49 0.81 28.03
CA ARG A 176 0.64 -0.32 28.97
C ARG A 176 1.87 -0.17 29.86
N MET A 177 3.00 0.24 29.28
CA MET A 177 4.24 0.49 30.01
C MET A 177 4.08 1.64 31.02
N TRP A 178 3.46 2.74 30.60
CA TRP A 178 3.15 3.89 31.45
C TRP A 178 2.26 3.50 32.63
N LYS A 179 1.18 2.75 32.39
CA LYS A 179 0.28 2.28 33.45
C LYS A 179 0.99 1.36 34.45
N LYS A 180 2.00 0.60 34.00
CA LYS A 180 2.79 -0.29 34.86
C LYS A 180 3.79 0.50 35.72
N MET A 181 4.47 1.47 35.14
CA MET A 181 5.54 2.23 35.82
C MET A 181 4.99 3.40 36.66
N TYR A 182 3.93 4.06 36.20
CA TYR A 182 3.34 5.25 36.81
C TYR A 182 1.81 5.18 36.85
N PRO A 183 1.22 4.27 37.65
CA PRO A 183 -0.23 4.06 37.69
C PRO A 183 -1.03 5.28 38.15
N SER A 184 -0.40 6.19 38.92
CA SER A 184 -1.01 7.42 39.42
C SER A 184 -0.90 8.60 38.46
N LEU A 185 -0.10 8.50 37.39
CA LEU A 185 0.08 9.56 36.41
C LEU A 185 -0.75 9.28 35.16
N PRO A 186 -1.57 10.25 34.69
CA PRO A 186 -2.27 10.09 33.42
C PRO A 186 -1.25 10.01 32.29
N PHE A 187 -1.53 9.11 31.34
CA PHE A 187 -0.72 8.93 30.14
C PHE A 187 -0.67 10.25 29.38
N TRP A 188 0.55 10.70 29.04
CA TRP A 188 0.74 12.03 28.45
C TRP A 188 0.00 12.23 27.13
N TYR A 189 -0.19 11.16 26.35
CA TYR A 189 -0.91 11.18 25.08
C TYR A 189 -2.43 11.39 25.25
N ASP A 190 -2.99 11.05 26.42
CA ASP A 190 -4.41 11.23 26.74
C ASP A 190 -4.71 12.64 27.29
N ARG A 191 -3.66 13.42 27.62
CA ARG A 191 -3.85 14.78 28.12
C ARG A 191 -4.31 15.69 26.99
N PRO A 192 -5.30 16.58 27.22
CA PRO A 192 -5.60 17.63 26.27
C PRO A 192 -4.33 18.46 26.07
N ASN A 193 -3.78 18.43 24.86
CA ASN A 193 -2.47 19.01 24.56
C ASN A 193 -2.66 20.48 24.10
N PRO A 194 -2.25 21.49 24.89
CA PRO A 194 -2.32 22.89 24.47
C PRO A 194 -1.29 23.25 23.38
N ASP A 195 -0.24 22.43 23.19
CA ASP A 195 0.88 22.68 22.27
C ASP A 195 0.93 21.68 21.10
N ALA A 196 -0.24 21.25 20.58
CA ALA A 196 -0.34 20.29 19.47
C ALA A 196 0.23 20.77 18.11
N LEU A 197 1.04 21.83 18.09
CA LEU A 197 1.60 22.45 16.89
C LEU A 197 2.78 21.67 16.29
N ASP A 198 3.48 20.83 17.06
CA ASP A 198 4.79 20.28 16.64
C ASP A 198 4.79 18.79 16.22
N ILE A 199 3.67 18.09 16.35
CA ILE A 199 3.52 16.74 15.83
C ILE A 199 2.19 16.71 15.08
N PRO A 200 2.17 16.49 13.75
CA PRO A 200 0.94 16.25 13.03
C PRO A 200 0.41 14.87 13.47
N VAL A 201 -0.25 14.85 14.62
CA VAL A 201 -1.09 13.73 15.04
C VAL A 201 -2.28 13.77 14.09
N MET A 202 -2.45 12.75 13.26
CA MET A 202 -3.74 12.53 12.61
C MET A 202 -4.70 12.06 13.70
N THR A 203 -5.24 13.00 14.46
CA THR A 203 -6.20 12.77 15.53
C THR A 203 -7.47 12.15 14.95
N TYR A 204 -7.55 10.82 14.99
CA TYR A 204 -8.80 10.07 14.80
C TYR A 204 -9.26 9.30 16.04
N TYR A 205 -8.68 9.57 17.20
CA TYR A 205 -9.14 8.94 18.44
C TYR A 205 -9.24 9.96 19.58
N GLN A 206 -10.22 10.84 19.47
CA GLN A 206 -10.93 11.25 20.68
C GLN A 206 -11.86 10.08 21.05
N PRO A 207 -11.78 9.51 22.27
CA PRO A 207 -12.81 8.62 22.74
C PRO A 207 -14.13 9.42 22.76
N ILE A 208 -15.16 8.87 22.12
CA ILE A 208 -16.52 9.34 22.27
C ILE A 208 -16.94 8.89 23.68
N ASP A 209 -17.23 9.85 24.55
CA ASP A 209 -17.86 9.63 25.87
C ASP A 209 -19.26 9.00 25.74
#